data_AF-A0A4V2AE83-F1
#
_entry.id   AF-A0A4V2AE83-F1
#
_cell.length_a   1.000
_cell.length_b   1.000
_cell.length_c   1.000
_cell.angle_alpha   90.00
_cell.angle_beta   90.00
_cell.angle_gamma   90.00
#
_symmetry.space_group_name_H-M   'P 1'
#
loop_
_entity.id
_entity.type
_entity.pdbx_description
1 polymer ?
#
loop_
_entity_poly.entity_id
_entity_poly.type
_entity_poly.pdbx_seq_one_letter_code
_entity_poly.pdbx_strand_id
1 'polypeptide(L)' 'VDLLDPTWLRIAGYWYPRGGIPIDVFWQTGKPPEALWLPDTGVAPYRGRG' A
#
# COMPACT_ATOMS: atom_id res chain seq x y z
N VAL A 1 7.01 -11.96 -16.02
CA VAL A 1 6.99 -10.57 -15.52
C VAL A 1 8.17 -9.94 -16.18
N ASP A 2 7.94 -9.18 -17.26
CA ASP A 2 8.99 -8.99 -18.28
C ASP A 2 9.46 -7.52 -18.38
N LEU A 3 8.79 -6.61 -17.66
CA LEU A 3 9.08 -5.17 -17.71
C LEU A 3 10.20 -4.76 -16.74
N LEU A 4 10.18 -5.29 -15.53
CA LEU A 4 11.11 -4.96 -14.44
C LEU A 4 11.51 -6.22 -13.69
N ASP A 5 12.72 -6.23 -13.15
CA ASP A 5 13.25 -7.28 -12.27
C ASP A 5 13.69 -6.67 -10.91
N PRO A 6 12.74 -6.25 -10.06
CA PRO A 6 13.08 -5.62 -8.78
C PRO A 6 13.46 -6.69 -7.73
N THR A 7 14.47 -6.40 -6.91
CA THR A 7 14.81 -7.22 -5.73
C THR A 7 13.61 -7.40 -4.79
N TRP A 8 12.77 -6.37 -4.68
CA TRP A 8 11.55 -6.37 -3.88
C TRP A 8 10.57 -5.32 -4.42
N LEU A 9 9.27 -5.61 -4.40
CA LEU A 9 8.22 -4.71 -4.85
C LEU A 9 7.08 -4.68 -3.83
N ARG A 10 6.60 -3.48 -3.48
CA ARG A 10 5.39 -3.25 -2.70
C ARG A 10 4.46 -2.32 -3.46
N ILE A 11 3.17 -2.64 -3.43
CA ILE A 11 2.09 -1.84 -3.99
C ILE A 11 1.12 -1.52 -2.84
N ALA A 12 0.83 -0.23 -2.68
CA ALA A 12 -0.22 0.25 -1.80
C ALA A 12 -1.14 1.17 -2.59
N GLY A 13 -2.44 1.01 -2.40
CA GLY A 13 -3.44 1.89 -3.00
C GLY A 13 -4.53 2.21 -2.00
N TYR A 14 -5.03 3.45 -2.08
CA TYR A 14 -6.02 4.00 -1.17
C TYR A 14 -7.10 4.66 -2.01
N TRP A 15 -8.35 4.28 -1.78
CA TRP A 15 -9.48 4.81 -2.54
C TRP A 15 -10.50 5.45 -1.63
N TYR A 16 -11.15 6.48 -2.17
CA TYR A 16 -12.35 7.02 -1.54
C TYR A 16 -13.40 5.92 -1.32
N PRO A 17 -14.16 6.00 -0.22
CA PRO A 17 -15.08 4.95 0.16
C PRO A 17 -16.11 4.59 -0.92
N ARG A 18 -16.60 3.36 -0.82
CA ARG A 18 -17.80 2.90 -1.51
C ARG A 18 -18.79 2.43 -0.44
N GLY A 19 -20.00 3.00 -0.42
CA GLY A 19 -20.97 2.74 0.64
C GLY A 19 -20.49 3.14 2.06
N GLY A 20 -19.54 4.08 2.16
CA GLY A 20 -18.97 4.51 3.45
C GLY A 20 -17.79 3.68 3.97
N ILE A 21 -17.42 2.59 3.29
CA ILE A 21 -16.28 1.75 3.66
C ILE A 21 -15.06 2.11 2.77
N PRO A 22 -13.91 2.50 3.34
CA PRO A 22 -12.69 2.75 2.57
C PRO A 22 -12.14 1.46 1.98
N ILE A 23 -11.42 1.58 0.86
CA ILE A 23 -10.75 0.44 0.21
C ILE A 23 -9.27 0.75 0.21
N ASP A 24 -8.52 -0.05 0.98
CA ASP A 24 -7.07 0.00 1.02
C ASP A 24 -6.54 -1.36 0.53
N VAL A 25 -5.65 -1.32 -0.46
CA VAL A 25 -5.04 -2.53 -1.03
C VAL A 25 -3.56 -2.51 -0.73
N PHE A 26 -3.07 -3.60 -0.14
CA PHE A 26 -1.66 -3.80 0.18
C PHE A 26 -1.19 -5.13 -0.38
N TRP A 27 -0.08 -5.08 -1.13
CA TRP A 27 0.58 -6.27 -1.63
C TRP A 27 2.09 -6.04 -1.72
N GLN A 28 2.88 -7.11 -1.54
CA GLN A 28 4.31 -7.07 -1.77
C GLN A 28 4.87 -8.44 -2.16
N THR A 29 6.02 -8.46 -2.83
CA THR A 29 6.77 -9.68 -3.07
C THR A 29 7.48 -10.12 -1.80
N GLY A 30 7.14 -11.29 -1.25
CA GLY A 30 7.86 -11.87 -0.11
C GLY A 30 8.09 -10.93 1.08
N LYS A 31 9.20 -11.12 1.79
CA LYS A 31 9.62 -10.27 2.91
C LYS A 31 10.45 -9.09 2.39
N PRO A 32 10.35 -7.89 3.01
CA PRO A 32 11.23 -6.79 2.67
C PRO A 32 12.68 -7.14 3.02
N PRO A 33 13.68 -6.64 2.26
CA PRO A 33 15.09 -6.77 2.63
C PRO A 33 15.37 -6.18 4.02
N GLU A 34 16.24 -6.82 4.81
CA GLU A 34 16.45 -6.49 6.23
C GLU A 34 16.86 -5.03 6.49
N ALA A 35 17.68 -4.46 5.62
CA ALA A 35 18.17 -3.08 5.73
C ALA A 35 17.35 -2.07 4.91
N LEU A 36 16.20 -2.48 4.35
CA LEU A 36 15.35 -1.58 3.59
C LEU A 36 14.69 -0.57 4.53
N TRP A 37 14.96 0.71 4.30
CA TRP A 37 14.16 1.75 4.91
C TRP A 37 12.77 1.78 4.27
N LEU A 38 11.74 1.46 5.06
CA LEU A 38 10.36 1.41 4.62
C LEU A 38 9.51 2.31 5.55
N PRO A 39 9.20 3.55 5.16
CA PRO A 39 8.42 4.45 6.00
C PRO A 39 6.96 3.99 6.12
N ASP A 40 6.28 4.51 7.14
CA ASP A 40 4.83 4.42 7.20
C ASP A 40 4.21 5.17 6.02
N THR A 41 3.04 4.70 5.58
CA THR A 41 2.36 5.25 4.41
C THR A 41 1.80 6.65 4.62
N GLY A 42 1.63 7.07 5.88
CA GLY A 42 1.19 8.41 6.25
C GLY A 42 -0.25 8.73 5.83
N VAL A 43 -0.99 7.77 5.28
CA VAL A 43 -2.38 7.96 4.85
C VAL A 43 -3.29 7.85 6.07
N ALA A 44 -3.97 8.97 6.38
CA ALA A 44 -4.93 9.00 7.46
C ALA A 44 -6.13 8.08 7.14
N PRO A 45 -6.64 7.30 8.11
CA PRO A 45 -7.86 6.53 7.93
C PRO A 45 -9.04 7.43 7.54
N TYR A 46 -9.91 6.93 6.67
CA TYR A 46 -11.13 7.64 6.30
C TYR A 46 -12.01 7.88 7.55
N ARG A 47 -12.44 9.14 7.75
CA ARG A 47 -13.20 9.59 8.94
C ARG A 47 -14.70 9.83 8.68
N GLY A 48 -15.26 9.40 7.56
CA GLY A 48 -16.67 9.66 7.23
C GLY A 48 -16.90 11.03 6.61
N ARG A 49 -18.18 11.42 6.53
CA ARG A 49 -18.60 12.82 6.31
C ARG A 49 -19.03 13.36 7.66
N GLY A 50 -18.34 14.40 8.15
CA GLY A 50 -18.73 15.30 9.26
C GLY A 50 -19.49 14.70 10.43
#